data_AF-A0A3C0BER6-F1
#
_entry.id   AF-A0A3C0BER6-F1
#
_cell.length_a   1.000
_cell.length_b   1.000
_cell.length_c   1.000
_cell.angle_alpha   90.00
_cell.angle_beta   90.00
_cell.angle_gamma   90.00
#
_symmetry.space_group_name_H-M   'P 1'
#
loop_
_entity.id
_entity.type
_entity.pdbx_description
1 polymer ?
#
loop_
_entity_poly.entity_id
_entity_poly.type
_entity_poly.pdbx_seq_one_letter_code
_entity_poly.pdbx_strand_id
1 'polypeptide(L)' 'FTTKPAGEGTGLGLSLSYDIVKGHGGELLLETKEGKGTTISIILPVN' A
#
# COMPACT_ATOMS: atom_id res chain seq x y z
N PHE A 1 2.39 -10.94 -4.87
CA PHE A 1 2.66 -9.50 -4.67
C PHE A 1 3.53 -9.25 -3.44
N THR A 2 4.60 -10.02 -3.29
CA THR A 2 5.64 -9.82 -2.26
C THR A 2 6.97 -10.20 -2.90
N THR A 3 8.05 -9.56 -2.47
CA THR A 3 9.43 -9.96 -2.83
C THR A 3 9.97 -11.04 -1.90
N LYS A 4 9.21 -11.42 -0.86
CA LYS A 4 9.59 -12.48 0.08
C LYS A 4 9.50 -13.87 -0.57
N PRO A 5 10.36 -14.82 -0.15
CA PRO A 5 10.30 -16.22 -0.55
C PRO A 5 8.91 -16.84 -0.32
N ALA A 6 8.62 -17.91 -1.07
CA ALA A 6 7.38 -18.66 -0.92
C ALA A 6 7.28 -19.23 0.51
N GLY A 7 6.12 -19.03 1.16
CA GLY A 7 5.87 -19.45 2.54
C GLY A 7 6.12 -18.36 3.60
N GLU A 8 6.80 -17.25 3.27
CA GLU A 8 7.12 -16.17 4.23
C GLU A 8 6.11 -15.02 4.25
N GLY A 9 4.98 -15.19 3.56
CA GLY A 9 3.89 -14.24 3.56
C GLY A 9 2.91 -14.47 2.41
N THR A 10 1.66 -14.07 2.63
CA THR A 10 0.59 -14.19 1.63
C THR A 10 0.62 -13.07 0.58
N GLY A 11 1.39 -11.99 0.82
CA GLY A 11 1.48 -10.84 -0.07
C GLY A 11 0.19 -10.03 -0.18
N LEU A 12 -0.73 -10.16 0.79
CA LEU A 12 -2.06 -9.52 0.78
C LEU A 12 -2.11 -8.15 1.47
N GLY A 13 -1.04 -7.74 2.17
CA GLY A 13 -1.08 -6.53 3.01
C GLY A 13 -1.37 -5.25 2.22
N LEU A 14 -0.71 -5.07 1.08
CA LEU A 14 -0.89 -3.86 0.26
C LEU A 14 -2.26 -3.85 -0.44
N SER A 15 -2.76 -5.00 -0.91
CA SER A 15 -4.09 -5.08 -1.51
C SER A 15 -5.19 -4.79 -0.48
N LEU A 16 -5.07 -5.34 0.73
CA LEU A 16 -6.02 -5.05 1.81
C LEU A 16 -5.98 -3.56 2.20
N SER A 17 -4.79 -2.97 2.28
CA SER A 17 -4.64 -1.55 2.58
C SER A 17 -5.29 -0.66 1.52
N TYR A 18 -5.16 -1.03 0.23
CA TYR A 18 -5.83 -0.33 -0.86
C TYR A 18 -7.36 -0.40 -0.73
N ASP A 19 -7.90 -1.60 -0.46
CA ASP A 19 -9.34 -1.79 -0.29
C ASP A 19 -9.89 -0.99 0.90
N ILE A 20 -9.17 -0.97 2.03
CA ILE A 20 -9.53 -0.19 3.21
C ILE A 20 -9.57 1.30 2.86
N VAL A 21 -8.50 1.85 2.29
CA VAL A 21 -8.42 3.29 1.97
C VAL A 21 -9.53 3.69 0.99
N LYS A 22 -9.75 2.87 -0.04
CA LYS A 22 -10.82 3.11 -1.02
C LYS A 22 -12.22 3.02 -0.42
N GLY A 23 -12.44 2.08 0.51
CA GLY A 23 -13.68 1.96 1.27
C GLY A 23 -14.00 3.19 2.14
N HIS A 24 -12.98 3.94 2.56
CA HIS A 24 -13.13 5.22 3.27
C HIS A 24 -13.21 6.43 2.32
N GLY A 25 -13.36 6.21 1.01
CA GLY A 25 -13.37 7.28 0.01
C GLY A 25 -12.02 7.98 -0.15
N GLY A 26 -10.94 7.37 0.35
CA GLY A 26 -9.59 7.88 0.27
C GLY A 26 -8.82 7.40 -0.95
N GLU A 27 -7.58 7.89 -1.04
CA GLU A 27 -6.63 7.55 -2.09
C GLU A 27 -5.28 7.15 -1.48
N LEU A 28 -4.60 6.21 -2.14
CA LEU A 28 -3.26 5.75 -1.78
C LEU A 28 -2.30 6.11 -2.92
N LEU A 29 -1.33 6.97 -2.63
CA LEU A 29 -0.27 7.37 -3.55
C LEU A 29 1.03 6.65 -3.20
N LEU A 30 1.77 6.23 -4.23
CA LEU A 30 3.01 5.51 -4.08
C LEU A 30 4.13 6.22 -4.82
N GLU A 31 5.15 6.64 -4.08
CA GLU A 31 6.35 7.26 -4.62
C GLU A 31 7.54 6.36 -4.29
N THR A 32 8.23 5.86 -5.30
CA THR A 32 9.41 5.01 -5.09
C THR A 32 10.59 5.56 -5.87
N LYS A 33 11.77 5.49 -5.26
CA LYS A 33 13.02 5.78 -5.93
C LYS A 33 14.02 4.70 -5.57
N GLU A 34 14.48 4.01 -6.60
CA GLU A 34 15.45 2.93 -6.46
C GLU A 34 16.68 3.41 -5.67
N GLY A 35 17.12 2.58 -4.71
CA GLY A 35 18.22 2.91 -3.81
C GLY A 35 17.93 4.00 -2.76
N LYS A 36 16.73 4.61 -2.74
CA LYS A 36 16.33 5.61 -1.74
C LYS A 36 15.14 5.18 -0.88
N GLY A 37 14.35 4.22 -1.36
CA GLY A 37 13.21 3.66 -0.65
C GLY A 37 11.87 4.01 -1.30
N THR A 38 10.80 3.75 -0.56
CA THR A 38 9.42 3.91 -1.01
C THR A 38 8.62 4.66 0.05
N THR A 39 7.88 5.66 -0.38
CA THR A 39 6.92 6.42 0.43
C THR A 39 5.52 6.09 -0.04
N ILE A 40 4.63 5.81 0.90
CA ILE A 40 3.21 5.60 0.65
C ILE A 40 2.44 6.67 1.40
N SER A 41 1.66 7.47 0.68
CA SER A 41 0.84 8.54 1.24
C SER A 41 -0.63 8.16 1.16
N ILE A 42 -1.35 8.31 2.28
CA ILE A 42 -2.79 8.06 2.36
C ILE A 42 -3.50 9.40 2.48
N ILE A 43 -4.42 9.67 1.56
CA ILE A 43 -5.23 10.88 1.55
C ILE A 43 -6.67 10.46 1.87
N LEU A 44 -7.25 11.05 2.92
CA LEU A 44 -8.62 10.79 3.34
C LEU A 44 -9.45 12.07 3.25
N PRO A 45 -10.74 11.99 2.89
CA PRO A 45 -11.66 13.11 3.00
C PRO A 45 -11.82 13.55 4.47
N VAL A 46 -11.93 14.85 4.70
CA VAL A 46 -12.35 15.42 6.00
C VAL A 46 -13.86 15.56 5.98
N ASN A 47 -14.58 14.60 6.56
CA ASN A 47 -16.04 14.62 6.76
C ASN A 47 -16.42 13.82 8.00
#